data_AF-A0A2G6PMU5-F1
#
_entry.id   AF-A0A2G6PMU5-F1
#
_cell.length_a   1.000
_cell.length_b   1.000
_cell.length_c   1.000
_cell.angle_alpha   90.00
_cell.angle_beta   90.00
_cell.angle_gamma   90.00
#
_symmetry.space_group_name_H-M   'P 1'
#
loop_
_entity.id
_entity.type
_entity.pdbx_description
1 polymer ?
#
loop_
_entity_poly.entity_id
_entity_poly.type
_entity_poly.pdbx_seq_one_letter_code
_entity_poly.pdbx_strand_id
1 'polypeptide(L)'
;MQSVKRYCVQKHGPRMLFEASVTVLKDEKKYLPFYDLPRKPISSVAIGANEINEFQKYLQYYTDVKNYALAGQSSETVFQLLAHELEKSSLVVVSLHALSADAEQHFGLTEQAMNFVDTLAAKTNVMLVVFGNPYVLKEMKSLKDIKTIVLSYNDSQTAREVAAQVLFGGISAKGALPININTDIFSGIAINTPQIRMKYSIPQEVEMCEETMARIDSIALDGIAKKAMPGCQILIAKDGVVFYHKAFGYHTYKKKNKVKTTDIYDIASITKIAATVPSLMKLTDERKFDVDKEMGEYLPDLKSTNKENIVIKTALAHYAKIAGWFPFYPMTYKKKQPNVLNEELCSKQKSDKYPLQVADNLFITQGFRDTILNKIYDSRLKRKKKYKYSDLTFYMLREMIEEITKMPIDVYTKTYFYEPIGCTTMGYNPLERFPRKRIVPTEEDTYFRKQLVHGYVHDFGAALCGGVGGHAGLFSNANDLAKLMQMYLQGGVYARKKYLEEKTIKKFTKRPFKAKKNRRALGFDRPLYHYENKAFEIPDESYGHTGFTGTIAWVDPKSKLVYVFLSNRIHPSIKNRKLIDMNIRSKIHRLVYEAMIQPEAEHLADKSKKK
;
A
#
# COMPACT_ATOMS: atom_id res chain seq x y z
N MET A 1 -37.54 -1.31 -1.33
CA MET A 1 -36.48 -0.29 -1.13
C MET A 1 -36.27 0.09 0.33
N GLN A 2 -37.30 0.44 1.13
CA GLN A 2 -37.15 0.46 2.62
C GLN A 2 -36.70 -0.90 3.19
N SER A 3 -37.05 -2.00 2.53
CA SER A 3 -36.55 -3.35 2.81
C SER A 3 -35.04 -3.52 2.61
N VAL A 4 -34.42 -2.81 1.67
CA VAL A 4 -32.98 -2.92 1.35
C VAL A 4 -32.14 -2.19 2.40
N LYS A 5 -32.58 -0.99 2.85
CA LYS A 5 -31.96 -0.30 4.00
C LYS A 5 -32.07 -1.12 5.29
N ARG A 6 -33.22 -1.74 5.59
CA ARG A 6 -33.34 -2.66 6.76
C ARG A 6 -32.41 -3.88 6.66
N TYR A 7 -32.22 -4.43 5.45
CA TYR A 7 -31.32 -5.57 5.23
C TYR A 7 -29.84 -5.20 5.36
N CYS A 8 -29.42 -4.02 4.89
CA CYS A 8 -28.05 -3.54 5.03
C CYS A 8 -27.67 -3.25 6.50
N VAL A 9 -28.62 -2.79 7.32
CA VAL A 9 -28.36 -2.47 8.75
C VAL A 9 -28.29 -3.74 9.63
N GLN A 10 -28.96 -4.84 9.27
CA GLN A 10 -28.99 -6.05 10.12
C GLN A 10 -27.66 -6.80 10.23
N LYS A 11 -26.78 -6.77 9.22
CA LYS A 11 -25.45 -7.43 9.28
C LYS A 11 -24.40 -6.63 10.06
N HIS A 12 -24.69 -5.38 10.42
CA HIS A 12 -23.77 -4.49 11.13
C HIS A 12 -23.73 -4.65 12.64
N GLY A 13 -24.90 -4.94 13.22
CA GLY A 13 -25.06 -5.07 14.68
C GLY A 13 -24.00 -5.97 15.31
N PRO A 14 -23.76 -7.19 14.79
CA PRO A 14 -22.79 -8.11 15.38
C PRO A 14 -21.34 -7.60 15.37
N ARG A 15 -20.89 -6.91 14.32
CA ARG A 15 -19.51 -6.41 14.25
C ARG A 15 -19.26 -5.31 15.27
N MET A 16 -20.19 -4.36 15.39
CA MET A 16 -20.07 -3.26 16.36
C MET A 16 -19.97 -3.76 17.81
N LEU A 17 -20.62 -4.88 18.13
CA LEU A 17 -20.48 -5.51 19.45
C LEU A 17 -19.06 -6.02 19.69
N PHE A 18 -18.43 -6.65 18.70
CA PHE A 18 -17.02 -7.05 18.82
C PHE A 18 -16.09 -5.84 18.99
N GLU A 19 -16.31 -4.78 18.22
CA GLU A 19 -15.52 -3.54 18.33
C GLU A 19 -15.66 -2.85 19.68
N ALA A 20 -16.87 -2.86 20.26
CA ALA A 20 -17.14 -2.29 21.57
C ALA A 20 -16.62 -3.17 22.72
N SER A 21 -16.42 -4.47 22.50
CA SER A 21 -16.09 -5.43 23.56
C SER A 21 -14.60 -5.69 23.72
N VAL A 22 -13.76 -5.52 22.69
CA VAL A 22 -12.31 -5.74 22.86
C VAL A 22 -11.76 -4.85 23.98
N THR A 23 -11.17 -5.49 24.98
CA THR A 23 -10.78 -4.87 26.24
C THR A 23 -9.27 -4.98 26.40
N VAL A 24 -8.60 -3.84 26.60
CA VAL A 24 -7.18 -3.82 26.98
C VAL A 24 -7.11 -3.83 28.49
N LEU A 25 -6.61 -4.92 29.06
CA LEU A 25 -6.49 -5.09 30.52
C LEU A 25 -5.22 -4.47 31.07
N LYS A 26 -4.14 -4.57 30.29
CA LYS A 26 -2.80 -4.18 30.70
C LYS A 26 -2.05 -3.67 29.50
N ASP A 27 -1.35 -2.55 29.64
CA ASP A 27 -0.44 -2.01 28.62
C ASP A 27 0.65 -1.14 29.26
N GLU A 28 1.53 -1.78 30.07
CA GLU A 28 2.53 -1.07 30.90
C GLU A 28 3.50 -0.24 30.06
N LYS A 29 3.82 -0.69 28.85
CA LYS A 29 4.74 -0.01 27.94
C LYS A 29 4.05 0.98 27.00
N LYS A 30 2.73 1.18 27.15
CA LYS A 30 1.90 2.05 26.29
C LYS A 30 2.09 1.72 24.80
N TYR A 31 2.13 0.43 24.48
CA TYR A 31 2.29 -0.03 23.12
C TYR A 31 1.03 0.19 22.29
N LEU A 32 -0.15 0.26 22.92
CA LEU A 32 -1.42 0.22 22.22
C LEU A 32 -2.06 1.62 22.03
N PRO A 33 -2.52 1.95 20.81
CA PRO A 33 -2.18 1.25 19.57
C PRO A 33 -0.69 1.46 19.25
N PHE A 34 -0.09 0.62 18.39
CA PHE A 34 1.30 0.82 17.96
C PHE A 34 1.48 2.18 17.27
N TYR A 35 1.91 3.18 18.04
CA TYR A 35 2.17 4.54 17.58
C TYR A 35 3.34 4.55 16.60
N ASP A 36 4.46 4.01 17.02
CA ASP A 36 5.61 3.71 16.18
C ASP A 36 5.64 2.22 15.86
N LEU A 37 5.78 1.88 14.58
CA LEU A 37 5.94 0.49 14.17
C LEU A 37 7.34 -0.01 14.58
N PRO A 38 7.46 -1.22 15.17
CA PRO A 38 8.76 -1.77 15.52
C PRO A 38 9.69 -1.86 14.31
N ARG A 39 10.95 -1.45 14.47
CA ARG A 39 11.97 -1.55 13.41
C ARG A 39 12.36 -2.99 13.10
N LYS A 40 12.24 -3.89 14.09
CA LYS A 40 12.46 -5.32 13.91
C LYS A 40 11.09 -6.00 13.69
N PRO A 41 11.03 -7.10 12.92
CA PRO A 41 9.79 -7.83 12.71
C PRO A 41 9.12 -8.25 14.03
N ILE A 42 7.79 -8.24 14.02
CA ILE A 42 6.96 -8.81 15.07
C ILE A 42 6.74 -10.29 14.72
N SER A 43 6.77 -11.16 15.71
CA SER A 43 6.32 -12.54 15.53
C SER A 43 4.95 -12.72 16.17
N SER A 44 4.04 -13.43 15.50
CA SER A 44 2.74 -13.80 16.06
C SER A 44 2.63 -15.31 16.16
N VAL A 45 2.20 -15.80 17.33
CA VAL A 45 2.00 -17.22 17.59
C VAL A 45 0.55 -17.45 18.01
N ALA A 46 -0.19 -18.20 17.20
CA ALA A 46 -1.55 -18.61 17.54
C ALA A 46 -1.52 -20.01 18.17
N ILE A 47 -1.84 -20.09 19.46
CA ILE A 47 -1.94 -21.34 20.23
C ILE A 47 -3.39 -21.81 20.19
N GLY A 48 -3.60 -23.10 19.94
CA GLY A 48 -4.95 -23.66 19.73
C GLY A 48 -5.46 -23.47 18.30
N ALA A 49 -4.55 -23.21 17.34
CA ALA A 49 -4.87 -23.04 15.94
C ALA A 49 -4.01 -23.94 15.05
N ASN A 50 -4.63 -24.62 14.08
CA ASN A 50 -3.94 -25.54 13.18
C ASN A 50 -3.33 -24.84 11.95
N GLU A 51 -3.73 -23.61 11.67
CA GLU A 51 -3.27 -22.82 10.53
C GLU A 51 -3.28 -21.32 10.85
N ILE A 52 -2.71 -20.52 9.95
CA ILE A 52 -2.69 -19.05 10.07
C ILE A 52 -4.12 -18.51 9.96
N ASN A 53 -4.60 -17.89 11.03
CA ASN A 53 -5.99 -17.41 11.15
C ASN A 53 -6.15 -15.91 10.78
N GLU A 54 -7.38 -15.41 10.89
CA GLU A 54 -7.75 -14.05 10.47
C GLU A 54 -7.11 -12.97 11.33
N PHE A 55 -6.87 -13.23 12.62
CA PHE A 55 -6.15 -12.31 13.49
C PHE A 55 -4.76 -12.05 12.91
N GLN A 56 -4.01 -13.13 12.66
CA GLN A 56 -2.67 -13.08 12.09
C GLN A 56 -2.61 -12.46 10.69
N LYS A 57 -3.61 -12.72 9.84
CA LYS A 57 -3.74 -12.09 8.51
C LYS A 57 -3.95 -10.57 8.62
N TYR A 58 -4.77 -10.11 9.58
CA TYR A 58 -5.05 -8.69 9.77
C TYR A 58 -3.88 -7.93 10.41
N LEU A 59 -3.03 -8.58 11.23
CA LEU A 59 -1.78 -7.94 11.69
C LEU A 59 -0.90 -7.52 10.50
N GLN A 60 -0.83 -8.35 9.46
CA GLN A 60 -0.04 -8.11 8.25
C GLN A 60 -0.59 -6.95 7.38
N TYR A 61 -1.80 -6.48 7.63
CA TYR A 61 -2.29 -5.25 6.99
C TYR A 61 -1.60 -4.00 7.52
N TYR A 62 -0.94 -4.04 8.68
CA TYR A 62 -0.32 -2.86 9.29
C TYR A 62 1.20 -2.86 9.22
N THR A 63 1.84 -4.02 9.41
CA THR A 63 3.30 -4.15 9.41
C THR A 63 3.72 -5.57 9.04
N ASP A 64 5.03 -5.83 9.02
CA ASP A 64 5.58 -7.15 8.72
C ASP A 64 5.50 -8.03 9.97
N VAL A 65 4.79 -9.15 9.85
CA VAL A 65 4.56 -10.08 10.95
C VAL A 65 4.83 -11.50 10.48
N LYS A 66 5.75 -12.18 11.18
CA LYS A 66 6.04 -13.60 10.99
C LYS A 66 5.06 -14.42 11.80
N ASN A 67 4.21 -15.18 11.12
CA ASN A 67 3.10 -15.90 11.74
C ASN A 67 3.43 -17.37 11.94
N TYR A 68 3.08 -17.89 13.12
CA TYR A 68 3.19 -19.28 13.52
C TYR A 68 1.84 -19.75 14.07
N ALA A 69 1.44 -20.97 13.76
CA ALA A 69 0.24 -21.61 14.30
C ALA A 69 0.64 -22.91 14.98
N LEU A 70 0.12 -23.14 16.19
CA LEU A 70 0.38 -24.31 17.00
C LEU A 70 -0.94 -24.92 17.45
N ALA A 71 -1.12 -26.21 17.13
CA ALA A 71 -2.17 -27.00 17.74
C ALA A 71 -1.93 -27.07 19.25
N GLY A 72 -3.00 -27.05 20.07
CA GLY A 72 -2.86 -27.12 21.53
C GLY A 72 -2.11 -28.38 22.02
N GLN A 73 -2.22 -29.48 21.27
CA GLN A 73 -1.58 -30.77 21.56
C GLN A 73 -0.18 -30.93 20.92
N SER A 74 0.46 -29.84 20.49
CA SER A 74 1.82 -29.91 19.93
C SER A 74 2.81 -30.46 20.97
N SER A 75 3.83 -31.21 20.51
CA SER A 75 4.83 -31.77 21.43
C SER A 75 5.69 -30.70 22.08
N GLU A 76 6.24 -31.00 23.26
CA GLU A 76 7.12 -30.08 23.99
C GLU A 76 8.32 -29.62 23.16
N THR A 77 8.92 -30.53 22.37
CA THR A 77 10.03 -30.20 21.47
C THR A 77 9.66 -29.11 20.47
N VAL A 78 8.44 -29.13 19.94
CA VAL A 78 7.96 -28.09 19.00
C VAL A 78 7.88 -26.74 19.70
N PHE A 79 7.34 -26.69 20.92
CA PHE A 79 7.29 -25.46 21.71
C PHE A 79 8.69 -24.93 22.04
N GLN A 80 9.63 -25.79 22.45
CA GLN A 80 11.00 -25.39 22.77
C GLN A 80 11.75 -24.84 21.54
N LEU A 81 11.67 -25.51 20.38
CA LEU A 81 12.28 -25.06 19.14
C LEU A 81 11.75 -23.69 18.70
N LEU A 82 10.43 -23.51 18.80
CA LEU A 82 9.81 -22.23 18.46
C LEU A 82 10.18 -21.13 19.47
N ALA A 83 10.23 -21.43 20.76
CA ALA A 83 10.63 -20.45 21.78
C ALA A 83 12.02 -19.88 21.47
N HIS A 84 12.97 -20.75 21.12
CA HIS A 84 14.32 -20.33 20.74
C HIS A 84 14.36 -19.47 19.47
N GLU A 85 13.55 -19.80 18.44
CA GLU A 85 13.45 -18.95 17.25
C GLU A 85 12.84 -17.57 17.58
N LEU A 86 11.89 -17.52 18.51
CA LEU A 86 11.20 -16.29 18.90
C LEU A 86 12.04 -15.34 19.75
N GLU A 87 13.11 -15.81 20.41
CA GLU A 87 14.08 -14.98 21.16
C GLU A 87 14.69 -13.86 20.30
N LYS A 88 14.72 -14.03 18.98
CA LYS A 88 15.23 -13.03 18.01
C LYS A 88 14.24 -11.89 17.74
N SER A 89 12.98 -12.04 18.16
CA SER A 89 11.89 -11.10 17.87
C SER A 89 11.91 -9.92 18.83
N SER A 90 11.57 -8.71 18.36
CA SER A 90 11.45 -7.54 19.25
C SER A 90 10.19 -7.55 20.10
N LEU A 91 9.16 -8.26 19.64
CA LEU A 91 7.88 -8.46 20.28
C LEU A 91 7.29 -9.77 19.77
N VAL A 92 6.74 -10.56 20.68
CA VAL A 92 5.99 -11.77 20.37
C VAL A 92 4.53 -11.56 20.76
N VAL A 93 3.64 -11.55 19.76
CA VAL A 93 2.19 -11.48 19.96
C VAL A 93 1.66 -12.90 20.07
N VAL A 94 1.39 -13.35 21.28
CA VAL A 94 0.81 -14.68 21.56
C VAL A 94 -0.70 -14.54 21.59
N SER A 95 -1.42 -15.31 20.77
CA SER A 95 -2.87 -15.37 20.79
C SER A 95 -3.37 -16.76 21.18
N LEU A 96 -4.25 -16.82 22.19
CA LEU A 96 -4.90 -18.06 22.62
C LEU A 96 -6.24 -18.22 21.92
N HIS A 97 -6.51 -19.41 21.37
CA HIS A 97 -7.70 -19.75 20.59
C HIS A 97 -8.34 -21.05 21.07
N ALA A 98 -9.55 -21.33 20.55
CA ALA A 98 -10.28 -22.58 20.79
C ALA A 98 -10.47 -22.92 22.28
N LEU A 99 -10.65 -21.91 23.13
CA LEU A 99 -10.82 -22.10 24.56
C LEU A 99 -12.18 -22.74 24.86
N SER A 100 -12.16 -23.84 25.62
CA SER A 100 -13.34 -24.49 26.19
C SER A 100 -13.99 -23.60 27.25
N ALA A 101 -15.29 -23.76 27.46
CA ALA A 101 -15.98 -23.17 28.61
C ALA A 101 -15.68 -23.93 29.92
N ASP A 102 -15.17 -25.15 29.82
CA ASP A 102 -14.93 -26.05 30.94
C ASP A 102 -13.60 -25.72 31.65
N ALA A 103 -13.72 -25.32 32.93
CA ALA A 103 -12.57 -25.00 33.78
C ALA A 103 -11.81 -26.26 34.23
N GLU A 104 -12.47 -27.43 34.33
CA GLU A 104 -11.82 -28.69 34.75
C GLU A 104 -10.84 -29.21 33.69
N GLN A 105 -11.06 -28.84 32.42
CA GLN A 105 -10.14 -29.14 31.32
C GLN A 105 -9.17 -27.98 31.01
N HIS A 106 -8.89 -27.11 31.99
CA HIS A 106 -8.04 -25.91 31.83
C HIS A 106 -8.43 -25.06 30.61
N PHE A 107 -9.72 -24.93 30.34
CA PHE A 107 -10.26 -24.23 29.17
C PHE A 107 -9.69 -24.75 27.83
N GLY A 108 -9.25 -26.01 27.77
CA GLY A 108 -8.68 -26.64 26.57
C GLY A 108 -7.22 -26.31 26.29
N LEU A 109 -6.52 -25.58 27.17
CA LEU A 109 -5.08 -25.37 27.07
C LEU A 109 -4.31 -26.50 27.76
N THR A 110 -3.26 -26.98 27.09
CA THR A 110 -2.35 -27.97 27.67
C THR A 110 -1.33 -27.30 28.60
N GLU A 111 -0.81 -28.03 29.58
CA GLU A 111 0.27 -27.54 30.45
C GLU A 111 1.49 -27.09 29.64
N GLN A 112 1.80 -27.80 28.56
CA GLN A 112 2.89 -27.46 27.64
C GLN A 112 2.67 -26.09 26.99
N ALA A 113 1.44 -25.80 26.55
CA ALA A 113 1.09 -24.50 25.98
C ALA A 113 1.21 -23.37 27.01
N MET A 114 0.76 -23.59 28.25
CA MET A 114 0.88 -22.60 29.33
C MET A 114 2.35 -22.34 29.70
N ASN A 115 3.15 -23.40 29.90
CA ASN A 115 4.58 -23.30 30.19
C ASN A 115 5.36 -22.62 29.05
N PHE A 116 4.93 -22.79 27.81
CA PHE A 116 5.52 -22.09 26.67
C PHE A 116 5.29 -20.57 26.74
N VAL A 117 4.08 -20.13 27.08
CA VAL A 117 3.80 -18.69 27.27
C VAL A 117 4.64 -18.13 28.42
N ASP A 118 4.74 -18.86 29.53
CA ASP A 118 5.56 -18.48 30.68
C ASP A 118 7.05 -18.35 30.31
N THR A 119 7.59 -19.32 29.56
CA THR A 119 8.97 -19.31 29.07
C THR A 119 9.23 -18.11 28.16
N LEU A 120 8.29 -17.81 27.26
CA LEU A 120 8.40 -16.64 26.39
C LEU A 120 8.35 -15.33 27.16
N ALA A 121 7.46 -15.21 28.15
CA ALA A 121 7.31 -14.00 28.97
C ALA A 121 8.58 -13.69 29.77
N ALA A 122 9.29 -14.73 30.24
CA ALA A 122 10.55 -14.56 30.96
C ALA A 122 11.73 -14.11 30.07
N LYS A 123 11.70 -14.44 28.77
CA LYS A 123 12.85 -14.23 27.85
C LYS A 123 12.63 -13.13 26.83
N THR A 124 11.38 -12.82 26.50
CA THR A 124 11.01 -11.94 25.41
C THR A 124 9.95 -10.94 25.84
N ASN A 125 9.70 -9.96 24.99
CA ASN A 125 8.60 -9.03 25.19
C ASN A 125 7.32 -9.66 24.64
N VAL A 126 6.45 -10.15 25.52
CA VAL A 126 5.19 -10.82 25.15
C VAL A 126 4.00 -9.87 25.25
N MET A 127 3.17 -9.88 24.21
CA MET A 127 1.81 -9.34 24.21
C MET A 127 0.84 -10.52 24.11
N LEU A 128 -0.02 -10.67 25.11
CA LEU A 128 -1.00 -11.75 25.15
C LEU A 128 -2.36 -11.25 24.65
N VAL A 129 -2.95 -11.98 23.71
CA VAL A 129 -4.31 -11.77 23.22
C VAL A 129 -5.13 -13.02 23.49
N VAL A 130 -6.19 -12.90 24.29
CA VAL A 130 -7.04 -14.04 24.65
C VAL A 130 -8.32 -13.99 23.85
N PHE A 131 -8.57 -15.03 23.05
CA PHE A 131 -9.85 -15.23 22.37
C PHE A 131 -10.73 -16.23 23.13
N GLY A 132 -11.87 -15.77 23.64
CA GLY A 132 -12.83 -16.59 24.39
C GLY A 132 -12.85 -16.27 25.88
N ASN A 133 -12.74 -17.28 26.74
CA ASN A 133 -13.00 -17.14 28.16
C ASN A 133 -11.84 -16.45 28.92
N PRO A 134 -12.06 -15.26 29.52
CA PRO A 134 -11.04 -14.53 30.27
C PRO A 134 -10.51 -15.26 31.52
N TYR A 135 -11.26 -16.23 32.07
CA TYR A 135 -10.83 -16.97 33.26
C TYR A 135 -9.56 -17.80 33.05
N VAL A 136 -9.18 -18.09 31.80
CA VAL A 136 -7.92 -18.76 31.47
C VAL A 136 -6.69 -18.02 32.02
N LEU A 137 -6.80 -16.70 32.25
CA LEU A 137 -5.72 -15.92 32.85
C LEU A 137 -5.40 -16.33 34.31
N LYS A 138 -6.33 -17.01 35.02
CA LYS A 138 -6.06 -17.56 36.36
C LYS A 138 -5.05 -18.71 36.34
N GLU A 139 -4.97 -19.43 35.23
CA GLU A 139 -4.10 -20.59 35.07
C GLU A 139 -2.64 -20.18 34.73
N MET A 140 -2.40 -18.91 34.39
CA MET A 140 -1.10 -18.42 33.97
C MET A 140 -0.23 -17.96 35.14
N LYS A 141 0.92 -18.61 35.34
CA LYS A 141 1.86 -18.27 36.41
C LYS A 141 2.62 -16.96 36.12
N SER A 142 2.97 -16.71 34.85
CA SER A 142 3.75 -15.53 34.44
C SER A 142 2.91 -14.26 34.14
N LEU A 143 1.64 -14.21 34.54
CA LEU A 143 0.75 -13.09 34.19
C LEU A 143 1.30 -11.71 34.60
N LYS A 144 2.08 -11.67 35.69
CA LYS A 144 2.77 -10.46 36.17
C LYS A 144 3.88 -9.99 35.22
N ASP A 145 4.55 -10.90 34.55
CA ASP A 145 5.67 -10.63 33.63
C ASP A 145 5.19 -10.16 32.25
N ILE A 146 3.98 -10.58 31.85
CA ILE A 146 3.36 -10.13 30.60
C ILE A 146 2.97 -8.65 30.70
N LYS A 147 3.47 -7.84 29.75
CA LYS A 147 3.37 -6.37 29.81
C LYS A 147 2.16 -5.78 29.10
N THR A 148 1.59 -6.52 28.16
CA THR A 148 0.37 -6.13 27.46
C THR A 148 -0.58 -7.32 27.37
N ILE A 149 -1.83 -7.13 27.79
CA ILE A 149 -2.89 -8.16 27.78
C ILE A 149 -4.15 -7.55 27.15
N VAL A 150 -4.66 -8.22 26.11
CA VAL A 150 -5.88 -7.85 25.39
C VAL A 150 -6.85 -9.01 25.40
N LEU A 151 -8.11 -8.73 25.70
CA LEU A 151 -9.21 -9.69 25.67
C LEU A 151 -10.11 -9.46 24.46
N SER A 152 -10.44 -10.56 23.80
CA SER A 152 -11.49 -10.67 22.80
C SER A 152 -12.41 -11.81 23.21
N TYR A 153 -13.58 -11.52 23.78
CA TYR A 153 -14.48 -12.47 24.46
C TYR A 153 -15.10 -13.58 23.57
N ASN A 154 -14.66 -13.70 22.33
CA ASN A 154 -15.15 -14.64 21.34
C ASN A 154 -14.04 -14.96 20.34
N ASP A 155 -14.05 -16.16 19.76
CA ASP A 155 -13.03 -16.63 18.82
C ASP A 155 -13.54 -16.75 17.37
N SER A 156 -14.64 -16.08 17.04
CA SER A 156 -15.13 -15.98 15.65
C SER A 156 -14.16 -15.20 14.77
N GLN A 157 -14.28 -15.40 13.45
CA GLN A 157 -13.54 -14.61 12.47
C GLN A 157 -13.65 -13.10 12.74
N THR A 158 -14.85 -12.57 12.97
CA THR A 158 -15.03 -11.12 13.20
C THR A 158 -14.29 -10.64 14.44
N ALA A 159 -14.32 -11.41 15.53
CA ALA A 159 -13.60 -11.07 16.76
C ALA A 159 -12.07 -11.03 16.54
N ARG A 160 -11.54 -12.02 15.82
CA ARG A 160 -10.13 -12.09 15.39
C ARG A 160 -9.70 -10.89 14.55
N GLU A 161 -10.52 -10.52 13.56
CA GLU A 161 -10.28 -9.35 12.72
C GLU A 161 -10.26 -8.05 13.55
N VAL A 162 -11.22 -7.87 14.46
CA VAL A 162 -11.33 -6.65 15.28
C VAL A 162 -10.15 -6.54 16.24
N ALA A 163 -9.82 -7.62 16.96
CA ALA A 163 -8.73 -7.62 17.93
C ALA A 163 -7.38 -7.24 17.28
N ALA A 164 -7.09 -7.76 16.08
CA ALA A 164 -5.88 -7.39 15.33
C ALA A 164 -5.82 -5.88 15.01
N GLN A 165 -6.97 -5.30 14.64
CA GLN A 165 -7.04 -3.87 14.32
C GLN A 165 -6.92 -2.98 15.55
N VAL A 166 -7.40 -3.44 16.71
CA VAL A 166 -7.21 -2.72 17.98
C VAL A 166 -5.73 -2.56 18.31
N LEU A 167 -4.92 -3.59 18.06
CA LEU A 167 -3.48 -3.53 18.35
C LEU A 167 -2.76 -2.40 17.59
N PHE A 168 -3.18 -2.15 16.35
CA PHE A 168 -2.55 -1.14 15.47
C PHE A 168 -3.36 0.16 15.36
N GLY A 169 -4.47 0.28 16.09
CA GLY A 169 -5.33 1.46 16.09
C GLY A 169 -6.09 1.66 14.80
N GLY A 170 -6.41 0.59 14.07
CA GLY A 170 -7.48 0.63 13.06
C GLY A 170 -8.87 0.68 13.71
N ILE A 171 -8.99 0.17 14.93
CA ILE A 171 -10.19 0.24 15.77
C ILE A 171 -9.77 0.72 17.16
N SER A 172 -10.58 1.56 17.81
CA SER A 172 -10.35 1.97 19.20
C SER A 172 -10.68 0.85 20.16
N ALA A 173 -9.86 0.60 21.18
CA ALA A 173 -10.28 -0.20 22.33
C ALA A 173 -11.23 0.64 23.21
N LYS A 174 -12.39 0.09 23.52
CA LYS A 174 -13.42 0.71 24.38
C LYS A 174 -14.03 -0.25 25.39
N GLY A 175 -13.67 -1.53 25.33
CA GLY A 175 -14.23 -2.54 26.21
C GLY A 175 -13.79 -2.36 27.66
N ALA A 176 -14.63 -2.82 28.57
CA ALA A 176 -14.36 -2.90 29.99
C ALA A 176 -14.54 -4.34 30.45
N LEU A 177 -13.67 -4.82 31.33
CA LEU A 177 -13.75 -6.16 31.89
C LEU A 177 -15.01 -6.30 32.75
N PRO A 178 -15.96 -7.21 32.45
CA PRO A 178 -17.20 -7.31 33.22
C PRO A 178 -17.08 -8.13 34.52
N ILE A 179 -15.96 -8.81 34.74
CA ILE A 179 -15.79 -9.82 35.80
C ILE A 179 -14.50 -9.63 36.60
N ASN A 180 -14.43 -10.21 37.80
CA ASN A 180 -13.18 -10.33 38.55
C ASN A 180 -12.42 -11.60 38.14
N ILE A 181 -11.15 -11.47 37.77
CA ILE A 181 -10.26 -12.61 37.47
C ILE A 181 -9.42 -12.92 38.71
N ASN A 182 -8.73 -11.93 39.27
CA ASN A 182 -7.97 -12.05 40.52
C ASN A 182 -7.90 -10.68 41.22
N THR A 183 -7.06 -10.54 42.25
CA THR A 183 -6.90 -9.28 43.00
C THR A 183 -6.36 -8.13 42.14
N ASP A 184 -5.55 -8.45 41.13
CA ASP A 184 -4.86 -7.47 40.30
C ASP A 184 -5.64 -7.15 39.01
N ILE A 185 -6.53 -8.06 38.59
CA ILE A 185 -7.37 -7.95 37.40
C ILE A 185 -8.84 -8.12 37.80
N PHE A 186 -9.48 -6.99 38.08
CA PHE A 186 -10.85 -6.90 38.58
C PHE A 186 -11.79 -6.20 37.58
N SER A 187 -13.09 -6.35 37.82
CA SER A 187 -14.15 -5.80 36.99
C SER A 187 -14.05 -4.27 36.88
N GLY A 188 -14.30 -3.73 35.69
CA GLY A 188 -14.24 -2.30 35.39
C GLY A 188 -12.93 -1.80 34.78
N ILE A 189 -11.88 -2.63 34.69
CA ILE A 189 -10.65 -2.27 33.96
C ILE A 189 -10.99 -1.99 32.49
N ALA A 190 -10.64 -0.79 32.01
CA ALA A 190 -10.89 -0.32 30.66
C ALA A 190 -9.78 0.63 30.17
N ILE A 191 -8.70 0.09 29.58
CA ILE A 191 -7.69 0.93 28.93
C ILE A 191 -8.16 1.29 27.52
N ASN A 192 -8.60 2.53 27.34
CA ASN A 192 -9.08 3.02 26.06
C ASN A 192 -7.92 3.41 25.12
N THR A 193 -8.05 3.09 23.84
CA THR A 193 -7.03 3.41 22.82
C THR A 193 -7.67 4.13 21.62
N PRO A 194 -7.00 5.13 21.02
CA PRO A 194 -7.57 5.86 19.88
C PRO A 194 -7.45 5.07 18.56
N GLN A 195 -8.36 5.35 17.62
CA GLN A 195 -8.16 4.98 16.22
C GLN A 195 -7.18 5.98 15.57
N ILE A 196 -6.10 5.47 14.99
CA ILE A 196 -5.02 6.25 14.38
C ILE A 196 -4.67 5.82 12.95
N ARG A 197 -5.07 4.60 12.54
CA ARG A 197 -4.80 4.03 11.20
C ARG A 197 -6.12 3.71 10.50
N MET A 198 -6.00 3.32 9.23
CA MET A 198 -7.14 2.83 8.46
C MET A 198 -7.77 1.62 9.15
N LYS A 199 -9.10 1.62 9.20
CA LYS A 199 -9.92 0.49 9.60
C LYS A 199 -10.17 -0.42 8.41
N TYR A 200 -10.34 -1.71 8.63
CA TYR A 200 -10.73 -2.69 7.63
C TYR A 200 -12.07 -3.28 8.06
N SER A 201 -13.09 -3.14 7.23
CA SER A 201 -14.46 -3.50 7.58
C SER A 201 -15.31 -3.83 6.35
N ILE A 202 -16.62 -3.92 6.56
CA ILE A 202 -17.61 -4.26 5.55
C ILE A 202 -18.20 -3.02 4.87
N PRO A 203 -18.67 -3.12 3.61
CA PRO A 203 -19.27 -2.04 2.81
C PRO A 203 -20.31 -1.23 3.55
N GLN A 204 -21.15 -1.90 4.33
CA GLN A 204 -22.26 -1.27 5.01
C GLN A 204 -21.76 -0.17 5.96
N GLU A 205 -20.53 -0.25 6.48
CA GLU A 205 -20.04 0.67 7.55
C GLU A 205 -19.91 2.09 7.05
N VAL A 206 -19.62 2.20 5.76
CA VAL A 206 -19.53 3.46 5.04
C VAL A 206 -20.78 3.73 4.22
N GLU A 207 -21.90 3.09 4.60
CA GLU A 207 -23.22 3.17 3.97
C GLU A 207 -23.24 2.67 2.52
N MET A 208 -22.36 1.73 2.16
CA MET A 208 -22.34 1.10 0.85
C MET A 208 -23.03 -0.27 0.84
N CYS A 209 -23.75 -0.55 -0.25
CA CYS A 209 -24.47 -1.80 -0.46
C CYS A 209 -23.56 -2.94 -0.97
N GLU A 210 -23.81 -4.17 -0.50
CA GLU A 210 -23.17 -5.40 -1.01
C GLU A 210 -23.40 -5.61 -2.51
N GLU A 211 -24.56 -5.20 -3.04
CA GLU A 211 -24.88 -5.30 -4.47
C GLU A 211 -23.90 -4.48 -5.33
N THR A 212 -23.55 -3.27 -4.89
CA THR A 212 -22.53 -2.46 -5.57
C THR A 212 -21.19 -3.19 -5.61
N MET A 213 -20.82 -3.87 -4.51
CA MET A 213 -19.57 -4.63 -4.45
C MET A 213 -19.59 -5.82 -5.41
N ALA A 214 -20.71 -6.53 -5.52
CA ALA A 214 -20.89 -7.62 -6.48
C ALA A 214 -20.79 -7.13 -7.95
N ARG A 215 -21.27 -5.92 -8.23
CA ARG A 215 -21.11 -5.27 -9.55
C ARG A 215 -19.65 -4.93 -9.84
N ILE A 216 -18.88 -4.50 -8.85
CA ILE A 216 -17.42 -4.30 -8.98
C ILE A 216 -16.73 -5.64 -9.29
N ASP A 217 -17.08 -6.71 -8.58
CA ASP A 217 -16.56 -8.06 -8.84
C ASP A 217 -16.83 -8.47 -10.30
N SER A 218 -18.05 -8.24 -10.79
CA SER A 218 -18.46 -8.56 -12.16
C SER A 218 -17.67 -7.78 -13.21
N ILE A 219 -17.39 -6.49 -13.00
CA ILE A 219 -16.56 -5.71 -13.92
C ILE A 219 -15.12 -6.24 -13.96
N ALA A 220 -14.55 -6.60 -12.81
CA ALA A 220 -13.21 -7.16 -12.74
C ALA A 220 -13.12 -8.51 -13.48
N LEU A 221 -14.09 -9.41 -13.24
CA LEU A 221 -14.19 -10.72 -13.86
C LEU A 221 -14.44 -10.63 -15.38
N ASP A 222 -15.33 -9.74 -15.84
CA ASP A 222 -15.56 -9.48 -17.26
C ASP A 222 -14.28 -8.99 -17.97
N GLY A 223 -13.54 -8.09 -17.31
CA GLY A 223 -12.24 -7.64 -17.79
C GLY A 223 -11.24 -8.78 -17.97
N ILE A 224 -11.18 -9.70 -17.00
CA ILE A 224 -10.30 -10.88 -17.08
C ILE A 224 -10.77 -11.83 -18.19
N ALA A 225 -12.06 -12.12 -18.27
CA ALA A 225 -12.65 -12.98 -19.29
C ALA A 225 -12.37 -12.47 -20.71
N LYS A 226 -12.46 -11.14 -20.92
CA LYS A 226 -12.17 -10.49 -22.21
C LYS A 226 -10.68 -10.26 -22.47
N LYS A 227 -9.80 -10.76 -21.60
CA LYS A 227 -8.33 -10.63 -21.68
C LYS A 227 -7.86 -9.16 -21.66
N ALA A 228 -8.55 -8.31 -20.91
CA ALA A 228 -8.10 -6.95 -20.63
C ALA A 228 -6.91 -6.92 -19.66
N MET A 229 -6.82 -7.93 -18.80
CA MET A 229 -5.72 -8.21 -17.89
C MET A 229 -5.79 -9.67 -17.43
N PRO A 230 -4.68 -10.32 -17.06
CA PRO A 230 -4.70 -11.65 -16.43
C PRO A 230 -5.35 -11.66 -15.03
N GLY A 231 -5.13 -10.60 -14.26
CA GLY A 231 -5.62 -10.44 -12.90
C GLY A 231 -5.39 -9.03 -12.35
N CYS A 232 -5.97 -8.75 -11.19
CA CYS A 232 -5.88 -7.44 -10.55
C CYS A 232 -6.08 -7.51 -9.04
N GLN A 233 -5.68 -6.44 -8.36
CA GLN A 233 -6.09 -6.09 -7.01
C GLN A 233 -6.90 -4.79 -7.03
N ILE A 234 -7.90 -4.71 -6.17
CA ILE A 234 -8.74 -3.52 -6.01
C ILE A 234 -8.89 -3.25 -4.52
N LEU A 235 -8.58 -2.02 -4.11
CA LEU A 235 -8.80 -1.53 -2.76
C LEU A 235 -9.53 -0.19 -2.81
N ILE A 236 -10.61 -0.09 -2.02
CA ILE A 236 -11.44 1.11 -1.91
C ILE A 236 -11.64 1.40 -0.43
N ALA A 237 -11.34 2.64 -0.04
CA ALA A 237 -11.55 3.12 1.31
C ALA A 237 -12.34 4.42 1.31
N LYS A 238 -13.24 4.58 2.28
CA LYS A 238 -14.03 5.80 2.51
C LYS A 238 -14.00 6.10 4.00
N ASP A 239 -13.83 7.37 4.36
CA ASP A 239 -13.77 7.82 5.77
C ASP A 239 -12.68 7.08 6.59
N GLY A 240 -11.58 6.68 5.94
CA GLY A 240 -10.52 5.88 6.58
C GLY A 240 -10.86 4.41 6.81
N VAL A 241 -12.01 3.92 6.31
CA VAL A 241 -12.44 2.52 6.37
C VAL A 241 -12.23 1.86 5.01
N VAL A 242 -11.34 0.86 4.94
CA VAL A 242 -11.22 -0.07 3.81
C VAL A 242 -12.39 -1.02 3.86
N PHE A 243 -13.34 -0.83 2.94
CA PHE A 243 -14.57 -1.62 2.88
C PHE A 243 -14.60 -2.58 1.68
N TYR A 244 -13.66 -2.45 0.75
CA TYR A 244 -13.47 -3.35 -0.38
C TYR A 244 -11.98 -3.57 -0.61
N HIS A 245 -11.51 -4.80 -0.43
CA HIS A 245 -10.12 -5.21 -0.63
C HIS A 245 -10.07 -6.63 -1.20
N LYS A 246 -10.03 -6.75 -2.53
CA LYS A 246 -10.13 -8.05 -3.23
C LYS A 246 -9.08 -8.19 -4.32
N ALA A 247 -8.78 -9.44 -4.66
CA ALA A 247 -7.92 -9.83 -5.76
C ALA A 247 -8.65 -10.78 -6.70
N PHE A 248 -8.38 -10.68 -8.00
CA PHE A 248 -9.06 -11.44 -9.05
C PHE A 248 -8.07 -11.99 -10.08
N GLY A 249 -8.42 -13.14 -10.66
CA GLY A 249 -7.69 -13.72 -11.77
C GLY A 249 -6.34 -14.34 -11.37
N TYR A 250 -5.39 -14.28 -12.30
CA TYR A 250 -4.11 -14.96 -12.20
C TYR A 250 -2.97 -14.03 -12.62
N HIS A 251 -1.74 -14.38 -12.24
CA HIS A 251 -0.55 -13.61 -12.63
C HIS A 251 -0.36 -13.56 -14.15
N THR A 252 -0.72 -14.62 -14.86
CA THR A 252 -0.63 -14.74 -16.33
C THR A 252 -1.85 -15.49 -16.88
N TYR A 253 -2.06 -15.44 -18.19
CA TYR A 253 -3.15 -16.19 -18.84
C TYR A 253 -2.97 -17.71 -18.78
N LYS A 254 -1.81 -18.22 -18.35
CA LYS A 254 -1.56 -19.65 -18.10
C LYS A 254 -2.26 -20.16 -16.83
N LYS A 255 -2.83 -19.27 -16.01
CA LYS A 255 -3.62 -19.60 -14.81
C LYS A 255 -2.91 -20.49 -13.76
N LYS A 256 -1.58 -20.37 -13.65
CA LYS A 256 -0.78 -21.14 -12.67
C LYS A 256 -0.84 -20.54 -11.25
N ASN A 257 -0.69 -19.23 -11.12
CA ASN A 257 -0.68 -18.52 -9.83
C ASN A 257 -1.89 -17.60 -9.73
N LYS A 258 -2.81 -17.86 -8.80
CA LYS A 258 -3.94 -16.95 -8.48
C LYS A 258 -3.39 -15.66 -7.88
N VAL A 259 -3.97 -14.52 -8.24
CA VAL A 259 -3.62 -13.24 -7.60
C VAL A 259 -4.12 -13.26 -6.15
N LYS A 260 -3.26 -12.85 -5.23
CA LYS A 260 -3.55 -12.60 -3.81
C LYS A 260 -3.47 -11.09 -3.55
N THR A 261 -4.14 -10.61 -2.51
CA THR A 261 -4.01 -9.21 -2.03
C THR A 261 -2.60 -8.87 -1.54
N THR A 262 -1.78 -9.89 -1.26
CA THR A 262 -0.37 -9.75 -0.90
C THR A 262 0.58 -9.77 -2.10
N ASP A 263 0.10 -10.00 -3.33
CA ASP A 263 0.98 -9.95 -4.49
C ASP A 263 1.41 -8.52 -4.82
N ILE A 264 2.57 -8.40 -5.47
CA ILE A 264 3.28 -7.15 -5.66
C ILE A 264 3.31 -6.81 -7.14
N TYR A 265 2.86 -5.61 -7.49
CA TYR A 265 2.77 -5.11 -8.86
C TYR A 265 3.82 -4.04 -9.11
N ASP A 266 4.35 -3.99 -10.33
CA ASP A 266 5.00 -2.79 -10.87
C ASP A 266 3.92 -1.70 -11.01
N ILE A 267 4.01 -0.65 -10.19
CA ILE A 267 3.01 0.42 -10.20
C ILE A 267 3.29 1.50 -11.26
N ALA A 268 4.34 1.32 -12.06
CA ALA A 268 4.76 2.17 -13.16
C ALA A 268 4.76 3.66 -12.75
N SER A 269 4.14 4.55 -13.53
CA SER A 269 4.20 5.99 -13.27
C SER A 269 3.51 6.46 -11.98
N ILE A 270 2.84 5.59 -11.23
CA ILE A 270 2.45 5.94 -9.85
C ILE A 270 3.70 6.23 -8.99
N THR A 271 4.87 5.68 -9.33
CA THR A 271 6.16 6.04 -8.71
C THR A 271 6.37 7.55 -8.59
N LYS A 272 5.90 8.34 -9.56
CA LYS A 272 6.00 9.80 -9.50
C LYS A 272 5.36 10.36 -8.23
N ILE A 273 4.13 9.92 -7.94
CA ILE A 273 3.36 10.39 -6.78
C ILE A 273 3.61 9.57 -5.52
N ALA A 274 4.32 8.44 -5.63
CA ALA A 274 4.64 7.57 -4.51
C ALA A 274 6.06 7.77 -3.96
N ALA A 275 7.00 8.28 -4.78
CA ALA A 275 8.40 8.46 -4.41
C ALA A 275 8.88 9.91 -4.62
N THR A 276 8.84 10.40 -5.86
CA THR A 276 9.43 11.71 -6.20
C THR A 276 8.68 12.87 -5.58
N VAL A 277 7.37 12.96 -5.82
CA VAL A 277 6.54 14.07 -5.32
C VAL A 277 6.49 14.16 -3.79
N PRO A 278 6.31 13.08 -2.99
CA PRO A 278 6.39 13.18 -1.54
C PRO A 278 7.76 13.65 -1.06
N SER A 279 8.85 13.23 -1.72
CA SER A 279 10.19 13.72 -1.40
C SER A 279 10.32 15.22 -1.64
N LEU A 280 9.83 15.74 -2.78
CA LEU A 280 9.83 17.17 -3.06
C LEU A 280 8.94 17.97 -2.10
N MET A 281 7.79 17.42 -1.70
CA MET A 281 6.92 18.06 -0.71
C MET A 281 7.63 18.16 0.64
N LYS A 282 8.28 17.09 1.11
CA LYS A 282 9.04 17.10 2.36
C LYS A 282 10.22 18.08 2.30
N LEU A 283 10.95 18.12 1.19
CA LEU A 283 12.02 19.11 0.99
C LEU A 283 11.49 20.55 0.94
N THR A 284 10.25 20.75 0.46
CA THR A 284 9.57 22.06 0.52
C THR A 284 9.27 22.45 1.96
N ASP A 285 8.74 21.52 2.77
CA ASP A 285 8.46 21.74 4.19
C ASP A 285 9.73 22.04 4.99
N GLU A 286 10.84 21.40 4.62
CA GLU A 286 12.18 21.66 5.16
C GLU A 286 12.84 22.94 4.62
N ARG A 287 12.16 23.69 3.73
CA ARG A 287 12.68 24.89 3.05
C ARG A 287 13.95 24.66 2.23
N LYS A 288 14.20 23.42 1.80
CA LYS A 288 15.34 23.03 0.94
C LYS A 288 15.00 23.01 -0.55
N PHE A 289 13.73 23.10 -0.89
CA PHE A 289 13.24 23.05 -2.27
C PHE A 289 12.06 23.99 -2.45
N ASP A 290 12.00 24.67 -3.59
CA ASP A 290 10.87 25.49 -3.99
C ASP A 290 10.55 25.29 -5.46
N VAL A 291 9.31 24.90 -5.74
CA VAL A 291 8.78 24.66 -7.09
C VAL A 291 8.74 25.93 -7.94
N ASP A 292 8.81 27.11 -7.33
CA ASP A 292 8.82 28.39 -8.03
C ASP A 292 10.21 28.78 -8.56
N LYS A 293 11.27 28.04 -8.17
CA LYS A 293 12.64 28.23 -8.67
C LYS A 293 12.91 27.48 -9.98
N GLU A 294 14.06 27.79 -10.56
CA GLU A 294 14.57 27.19 -11.79
C GLU A 294 15.31 25.89 -11.52
N MET A 295 15.29 24.97 -12.49
CA MET A 295 15.90 23.65 -12.35
C MET A 295 17.42 23.71 -12.10
N GLY A 296 18.12 24.66 -12.74
CA GLY A 296 19.56 24.85 -12.57
C GLY A 296 20.00 25.25 -11.16
N GLU A 297 19.09 25.76 -10.33
CA GLU A 297 19.38 26.07 -8.92
C GLU A 297 19.63 24.81 -8.08
N TYR A 298 18.95 23.69 -8.41
CA TYR A 298 19.03 22.44 -7.64
C TYR A 298 19.82 21.33 -8.33
N LEU A 299 20.11 21.48 -9.62
CA LEU A 299 20.87 20.51 -10.39
C LEU A 299 21.97 21.23 -11.20
N PRO A 300 23.18 21.33 -10.64
CA PRO A 300 24.29 22.04 -11.27
C PRO A 300 24.61 21.59 -12.71
N ASP A 301 24.40 20.31 -13.03
CA ASP A 301 24.60 19.76 -14.38
C ASP A 301 23.72 20.40 -15.46
N LEU A 302 22.65 21.10 -15.07
CA LEU A 302 21.79 21.81 -16.00
C LEU A 302 22.30 23.20 -16.36
N LYS A 303 23.33 23.72 -15.67
CA LYS A 303 23.92 25.02 -16.00
C LYS A 303 24.43 25.03 -17.43
N SER A 304 24.20 26.12 -18.15
CA SER A 304 24.51 26.28 -19.58
C SER A 304 23.70 25.39 -20.53
N THR A 305 22.73 24.61 -20.03
CA THR A 305 21.83 23.83 -20.88
C THR A 305 20.53 24.59 -21.15
N ASN A 306 19.76 24.15 -22.15
CA ASN A 306 18.43 24.72 -22.41
C ASN A 306 17.37 24.38 -21.32
N LYS A 307 17.77 23.72 -20.23
CA LYS A 307 16.92 23.34 -19.10
C LYS A 307 17.18 24.12 -17.83
N GLU A 308 18.31 24.85 -17.75
CA GLU A 308 18.71 25.64 -16.59
C GLU A 308 17.54 26.47 -16.05
N ASN A 309 16.96 27.31 -16.93
CA ASN A 309 15.95 28.29 -16.56
C ASN A 309 14.51 27.74 -16.63
N ILE A 310 14.34 26.40 -16.62
CA ILE A 310 13.01 25.82 -16.55
C ILE A 310 12.50 25.97 -15.12
N VAL A 311 11.43 26.75 -14.94
CA VAL A 311 10.74 26.82 -13.66
C VAL A 311 10.11 25.46 -13.32
N ILE A 312 10.46 24.92 -12.16
CA ILE A 312 10.14 23.54 -11.74
C ILE A 312 8.64 23.26 -11.73
N LYS A 313 7.81 24.22 -11.27
CA LYS A 313 6.35 24.08 -11.28
C LYS A 313 5.79 23.84 -12.69
N THR A 314 6.43 24.42 -13.72
CA THR A 314 6.02 24.18 -15.11
C THR A 314 6.39 22.77 -15.55
N ALA A 315 7.51 22.23 -15.09
CA ALA A 315 7.95 20.87 -15.39
C ALA A 315 7.06 19.82 -14.70
N LEU A 316 6.81 19.99 -13.39
CA LEU A 316 5.91 19.14 -12.60
C LEU A 316 4.48 19.10 -13.15
N ALA A 317 4.01 20.20 -13.75
CA ALA A 317 2.71 20.26 -14.41
C ALA A 317 2.74 19.84 -15.90
N HIS A 318 3.86 19.27 -16.39
CA HIS A 318 4.06 18.86 -17.79
C HIS A 318 3.81 19.98 -18.81
N TYR A 319 4.26 21.19 -18.48
CA TYR A 319 4.06 22.43 -19.23
C TYR A 319 5.38 23.18 -19.53
N ALA A 320 6.50 22.46 -19.47
CA ALA A 320 7.86 23.01 -19.63
C ALA A 320 8.49 22.81 -21.03
N LYS A 321 7.71 22.38 -22.04
CA LYS A 321 8.20 22.07 -23.41
C LYS A 321 9.21 20.92 -23.48
N ILE A 322 9.44 20.18 -22.39
CA ILE A 322 10.35 19.02 -22.35
C ILE A 322 9.78 17.90 -23.24
N ALA A 323 10.66 17.13 -23.89
CA ALA A 323 10.26 15.96 -24.66
C ALA A 323 9.58 14.91 -23.76
N GLY A 324 8.68 14.12 -24.36
CA GLY A 324 7.84 13.22 -23.57
C GLY A 324 8.61 12.01 -23.01
N TRP A 325 9.32 11.34 -23.88
CA TRP A 325 9.99 10.07 -23.59
C TRP A 325 11.04 9.80 -24.66
N PHE A 326 12.09 9.04 -24.31
CA PHE A 326 13.09 8.53 -25.25
C PHE A 326 13.26 7.01 -25.11
N PRO A 327 13.39 6.28 -26.23
CA PRO A 327 13.82 4.89 -26.19
C PRO A 327 15.33 4.88 -25.96
N PHE A 328 15.76 4.66 -24.71
CA PHE A 328 17.19 4.51 -24.38
C PHE A 328 17.72 3.11 -24.69
N TYR A 329 16.86 2.09 -24.59
CA TYR A 329 17.23 0.69 -24.81
C TYR A 329 17.88 0.37 -26.17
N PRO A 330 17.60 1.05 -27.30
CA PRO A 330 18.30 0.75 -28.55
C PRO A 330 19.82 0.99 -28.46
N MET A 331 20.29 1.80 -27.52
CA MET A 331 21.73 2.00 -27.28
C MET A 331 22.42 0.77 -26.70
N THR A 332 21.68 -0.17 -26.10
CA THR A 332 22.24 -1.43 -25.58
C THR A 332 22.60 -2.41 -26.68
N TYR A 333 22.33 -2.08 -27.95
CA TYR A 333 22.64 -2.89 -29.12
C TYR A 333 23.60 -2.15 -30.06
N LYS A 334 24.40 -2.91 -30.81
CA LYS A 334 25.28 -2.35 -31.84
C LYS A 334 24.43 -1.70 -32.93
N LYS A 335 24.72 -0.44 -33.27
CA LYS A 335 23.94 0.37 -34.22
C LYS A 335 23.72 -0.30 -35.58
N LYS A 336 24.73 -1.03 -36.08
CA LYS A 336 24.68 -1.78 -37.35
C LYS A 336 24.18 -3.22 -37.22
N GLN A 337 23.99 -3.72 -35.99
CA GLN A 337 23.58 -5.11 -35.69
C GLN A 337 22.60 -5.11 -34.50
N PRO A 338 21.32 -4.79 -34.72
CA PRO A 338 20.35 -4.47 -33.66
C PRO A 338 19.96 -5.66 -32.74
N ASN A 339 20.48 -6.86 -32.99
CA ASN A 339 20.32 -8.03 -32.13
C ASN A 339 21.60 -8.42 -31.36
N VAL A 340 22.70 -7.69 -31.57
CA VAL A 340 23.97 -7.92 -30.91
C VAL A 340 24.16 -6.86 -29.84
N LEU A 341 24.35 -7.30 -28.59
CA LEU A 341 24.54 -6.38 -27.46
C LEU A 341 25.77 -5.50 -27.70
N ASN A 342 25.67 -4.24 -27.28
CA ASN A 342 26.83 -3.37 -27.20
C ASN A 342 27.64 -3.76 -25.96
N GLU A 343 28.70 -4.53 -26.15
CA GLU A 343 29.57 -5.05 -25.09
C GLU A 343 30.32 -3.93 -24.34
N GLU A 344 30.42 -2.71 -24.89
CA GLU A 344 30.96 -1.57 -24.14
C GLU A 344 30.04 -1.17 -22.99
N LEU A 345 28.73 -1.35 -23.17
CA LEU A 345 27.69 -0.88 -22.25
C LEU A 345 27.06 -2.00 -21.44
N CYS A 346 26.87 -3.17 -22.04
CA CYS A 346 26.05 -4.25 -21.49
C CYS A 346 26.76 -5.60 -21.50
N SER A 347 26.35 -6.47 -20.59
CA SER A 347 26.82 -7.86 -20.49
C SER A 347 25.65 -8.79 -20.18
N LYS A 348 25.79 -10.08 -20.53
CA LYS A 348 24.87 -11.13 -20.08
C LYS A 348 25.14 -11.61 -18.66
N GLN A 349 26.31 -11.28 -18.10
CA GLN A 349 26.77 -11.69 -16.79
C GLN A 349 27.11 -10.47 -15.94
N LYS A 350 26.83 -10.57 -14.63
CA LYS A 350 27.22 -9.56 -13.65
C LYS A 350 28.74 -9.52 -13.49
N SER A 351 29.30 -8.33 -13.40
CA SER A 351 30.69 -8.11 -13.00
C SER A 351 30.84 -6.70 -12.43
N ASP A 352 32.03 -6.35 -11.93
CA ASP A 352 32.32 -5.00 -11.43
C ASP A 352 32.12 -3.93 -12.51
N LYS A 353 32.33 -4.27 -13.78
CA LYS A 353 32.09 -3.38 -14.93
C LYS A 353 30.60 -3.22 -15.28
N TYR A 354 29.78 -4.26 -15.03
CA TYR A 354 28.35 -4.28 -15.31
C TYR A 354 27.55 -4.66 -14.05
N PRO A 355 27.53 -3.79 -13.02
CA PRO A 355 26.94 -4.15 -11.74
C PRO A 355 25.41 -4.06 -11.70
N LEU A 356 24.80 -3.26 -12.60
CA LEU A 356 23.37 -2.95 -12.57
C LEU A 356 22.57 -3.99 -13.36
N GLN A 357 21.68 -4.71 -12.67
CA GLN A 357 20.83 -5.72 -13.29
C GLN A 357 19.58 -5.09 -13.94
N VAL A 358 19.39 -5.33 -15.23
CA VAL A 358 18.25 -4.84 -16.03
C VAL A 358 17.19 -5.93 -16.17
N ALA A 359 17.62 -7.19 -16.31
CA ALA A 359 16.79 -8.40 -16.39
C ALA A 359 17.63 -9.65 -16.05
N ASP A 360 17.08 -10.86 -16.13
CA ASP A 360 17.74 -12.09 -15.65
C ASP A 360 19.16 -12.29 -16.23
N ASN A 361 19.33 -12.05 -17.54
CA ASN A 361 20.59 -12.19 -18.26
C ASN A 361 21.01 -10.89 -18.97
N LEU A 362 20.75 -9.74 -18.36
CA LEU A 362 21.14 -8.43 -18.91
C LEU A 362 21.58 -7.49 -17.79
N PHE A 363 22.85 -7.09 -17.86
CA PHE A 363 23.50 -6.18 -16.93
C PHE A 363 24.07 -5.00 -17.70
N ILE A 364 24.13 -3.83 -17.06
CA ILE A 364 24.60 -2.58 -17.67
C ILE A 364 25.63 -1.89 -16.79
N THR A 365 26.52 -1.14 -17.42
CA THR A 365 27.52 -0.33 -16.73
C THR A 365 26.89 0.80 -15.93
N GLN A 366 27.51 1.17 -14.80
CA GLN A 366 27.03 2.23 -13.93
C GLN A 366 26.98 3.60 -14.62
N GLY A 367 27.97 3.90 -15.48
CA GLY A 367 28.04 5.16 -16.24
C GLY A 367 26.95 5.34 -17.31
N PHE A 368 26.10 4.33 -17.54
CA PHE A 368 25.00 4.47 -18.50
C PHE A 368 23.90 5.43 -17.99
N ARG A 369 23.79 5.62 -16.66
CA ARG A 369 22.93 6.65 -16.08
C ARG A 369 23.29 8.04 -16.63
N ASP A 370 24.59 8.36 -16.68
CA ASP A 370 25.07 9.65 -17.17
C ASP A 370 24.79 9.81 -18.67
N THR A 371 24.88 8.73 -19.45
CA THR A 371 24.49 8.73 -20.87
C THR A 371 23.01 9.08 -21.05
N ILE A 372 22.13 8.53 -20.20
CA ILE A 372 20.70 8.86 -20.20
C ILE A 372 20.49 10.33 -19.85
N LEU A 373 21.13 10.81 -18.77
CA LEU A 373 21.00 12.18 -18.29
C LEU A 373 21.50 13.20 -19.30
N ASN A 374 22.70 13.01 -19.86
CA ASN A 374 23.27 13.89 -20.89
C ASN A 374 22.36 13.96 -22.12
N LYS A 375 21.82 12.82 -22.58
CA LYS A 375 20.84 12.83 -23.67
C LYS A 375 19.57 13.62 -23.33
N ILE A 376 19.14 13.58 -22.07
CA ILE A 376 18.03 14.42 -21.61
C ILE A 376 18.48 15.88 -21.66
N TYR A 377 19.61 16.23 -21.05
CA TYR A 377 20.13 17.60 -20.94
C TYR A 377 20.30 18.28 -22.30
N ASP A 378 20.85 17.57 -23.28
CA ASP A 378 21.10 18.09 -24.63
C ASP A 378 19.84 18.15 -25.51
N SER A 379 18.77 17.47 -25.10
CA SER A 379 17.57 17.39 -25.92
C SER A 379 16.91 18.76 -26.12
N ARG A 380 16.51 19.04 -27.36
CA ARG A 380 15.83 20.30 -27.71
C ARG A 380 14.47 20.40 -27.02
N LEU A 381 14.18 21.57 -26.45
CA LEU A 381 12.82 21.92 -26.04
C LEU A 381 11.88 21.98 -27.24
N LYS A 382 10.63 21.56 -27.04
CA LYS A 382 9.56 21.70 -28.04
C LYS A 382 9.33 23.17 -28.37
N ARG A 383 8.88 23.45 -29.60
CA ARG A 383 8.61 24.83 -30.05
C ARG A 383 7.45 25.48 -29.29
N LYS A 384 6.34 24.77 -29.11
CA LYS A 384 5.10 25.28 -28.48
C LYS A 384 5.02 24.93 -26.99
N LYS A 385 4.64 25.89 -26.15
CA LYS A 385 4.35 25.69 -24.72
C LYS A 385 2.91 25.20 -24.55
N LYS A 386 2.75 23.87 -24.55
CA LYS A 386 1.47 23.17 -24.34
C LYS A 386 1.67 21.99 -23.39
N TYR A 387 0.58 21.49 -22.81
CA TYR A 387 0.62 20.26 -22.03
C TYR A 387 1.22 19.13 -22.87
N LYS A 388 2.28 18.51 -22.35
CA LYS A 388 2.88 17.29 -22.89
C LYS A 388 3.47 16.49 -21.75
N TYR A 389 2.85 15.36 -21.45
CA TYR A 389 3.37 14.40 -20.48
C TYR A 389 4.84 14.07 -20.79
N SER A 390 5.68 14.14 -19.76
CA SER A 390 7.14 13.98 -19.86
C SER A 390 7.68 13.20 -18.68
N ASP A 391 8.26 12.03 -18.97
CA ASP A 391 9.00 11.23 -17.98
C ASP A 391 10.37 11.85 -17.69
N LEU A 392 10.97 12.52 -18.68
CA LEU A 392 12.32 13.10 -18.59
C LEU A 392 12.45 14.13 -17.46
N THR A 393 11.35 14.83 -17.12
CA THR A 393 11.30 15.72 -15.95
C THR A 393 11.67 14.98 -14.67
N PHE A 394 11.16 13.76 -14.50
CA PHE A 394 11.29 12.99 -13.27
C PHE A 394 12.64 12.27 -13.13
N TYR A 395 13.42 12.18 -14.22
CA TYR A 395 14.85 11.85 -14.13
C TYR A 395 15.60 12.97 -13.43
N MET A 396 15.44 14.21 -13.92
CA MET A 396 16.10 15.38 -13.33
C MET A 396 15.67 15.63 -11.89
N LEU A 397 14.39 15.45 -11.58
CA LEU A 397 13.88 15.60 -10.20
C LEU A 397 14.46 14.54 -9.25
N ARG A 398 14.74 13.31 -9.74
CA ARG A 398 15.45 12.32 -8.94
C ARG A 398 16.86 12.82 -8.61
N GLU A 399 17.61 13.27 -9.61
CA GLU A 399 18.96 13.82 -9.39
C GLU A 399 18.94 14.98 -8.39
N MET A 400 17.99 15.90 -8.50
CA MET A 400 17.81 16.99 -7.53
C MET A 400 17.55 16.49 -6.10
N ILE A 401 16.70 15.47 -5.94
CA ILE A 401 16.43 14.90 -4.61
C ILE A 401 17.71 14.27 -4.03
N GLU A 402 18.43 13.47 -4.82
CA GLU A 402 19.65 12.80 -4.37
C GLU A 402 20.76 13.84 -4.09
N GLU A 403 20.83 14.92 -4.88
CA GLU A 403 21.79 16.02 -4.68
C GLU A 403 21.50 16.82 -3.40
N ILE A 404 20.23 17.13 -3.11
CA ILE A 404 19.83 17.87 -1.91
C ILE A 404 19.95 17.01 -0.65
N THR A 405 19.57 15.72 -0.73
CA THR A 405 19.48 14.84 0.44
C THR A 405 20.77 14.07 0.72
N LYS A 406 21.65 13.96 -0.29
CA LYS A 406 22.81 13.06 -0.28
C LYS A 406 22.43 11.60 0.00
N MET A 407 21.20 11.22 -0.34
CA MET A 407 20.66 9.88 -0.18
C MET A 407 20.04 9.40 -1.49
N PRO A 408 20.27 8.14 -1.90
CA PRO A 408 19.52 7.52 -2.99
C PRO A 408 18.01 7.58 -2.75
N ILE A 409 17.21 7.86 -3.80
CA ILE A 409 15.76 8.09 -3.63
C ILE A 409 15.02 6.87 -3.06
N ASP A 410 15.47 5.66 -3.39
CA ASP A 410 14.93 4.40 -2.89
C ASP A 410 15.16 4.24 -1.38
N VAL A 411 16.33 4.63 -0.88
CA VAL A 411 16.64 4.68 0.55
C VAL A 411 15.84 5.79 1.23
N TYR A 412 15.87 7.01 0.67
CA TYR A 412 15.18 8.17 1.24
C TYR A 412 13.68 7.92 1.41
N THR A 413 13.01 7.43 0.37
CA THR A 413 11.57 7.20 0.42
C THR A 413 11.18 6.04 1.34
N LYS A 414 12.00 4.99 1.40
CA LYS A 414 11.81 3.89 2.34
C LYS A 414 11.88 4.37 3.80
N THR A 415 12.92 5.12 4.15
CA THR A 415 13.16 5.60 5.52
C THR A 415 12.13 6.64 5.98
N TYR A 416 11.81 7.62 5.14
CA TYR A 416 10.98 8.75 5.57
C TYR A 416 9.48 8.55 5.35
N PHE A 417 9.08 7.62 4.47
CA PHE A 417 7.66 7.38 4.16
C PHE A 417 7.27 5.91 4.36
N TYR A 418 7.91 4.95 3.70
CA TYR A 418 7.34 3.61 3.59
C TYR A 418 7.39 2.84 4.92
N GLU A 419 8.56 2.74 5.55
CA GLU A 419 8.73 2.08 6.85
C GLU A 419 7.84 2.70 7.94
N PRO A 420 7.87 4.03 8.19
CA PRO A 420 7.06 4.63 9.24
C PRO A 420 5.54 4.57 8.99
N ILE A 421 5.08 4.54 7.72
CA ILE A 421 3.65 4.36 7.41
C ILE A 421 3.21 2.90 7.62
N GLY A 422 4.14 1.94 7.49
CA GLY A 422 3.86 0.51 7.49
C GLY A 422 3.62 -0.04 6.09
N CYS A 423 4.20 0.56 5.05
CA CYS A 423 4.11 0.12 3.66
C CYS A 423 5.17 -0.96 3.36
N THR A 424 5.00 -2.17 3.90
CA THR A 424 6.03 -3.23 3.92
C THR A 424 6.39 -3.79 2.54
N THR A 425 5.48 -3.75 1.58
CA THR A 425 5.69 -4.19 0.19
C THR A 425 6.25 -3.09 -0.70
N MET A 426 6.06 -1.82 -0.32
CA MET A 426 6.40 -0.69 -1.18
C MET A 426 7.92 -0.48 -1.25
N GLY A 427 8.46 -0.38 -2.47
CA GLY A 427 9.88 -0.13 -2.70
C GLY A 427 10.34 -0.54 -4.09
N TYR A 428 11.62 -0.32 -4.37
CA TYR A 428 12.26 -0.70 -5.62
C TYR A 428 12.75 -2.16 -5.58
N ASN A 429 13.24 -2.67 -6.71
CA ASN A 429 13.92 -3.97 -6.85
C ASN A 429 13.31 -5.11 -6.01
N PRO A 430 12.06 -5.53 -6.30
CA PRO A 430 11.31 -6.44 -5.44
C PRO A 430 11.93 -7.83 -5.31
N LEU A 431 12.76 -8.27 -6.26
CA LEU A 431 13.46 -9.57 -6.20
C LEU A 431 14.51 -9.65 -5.08
N GLU A 432 15.00 -8.50 -4.60
CA GLU A 432 15.90 -8.44 -3.44
C GLU A 432 15.15 -8.59 -2.11
N ARG A 433 13.81 -8.47 -2.13
CA ARG A 433 12.95 -8.39 -0.94
C ARG A 433 11.91 -9.49 -0.85
N PHE A 434 11.49 -10.05 -1.98
CA PHE A 434 10.37 -10.98 -2.05
C PHE A 434 10.66 -12.13 -3.01
N PRO A 435 10.14 -13.33 -2.71
CA PRO A 435 10.24 -14.44 -3.64
C PRO A 435 9.47 -14.11 -4.92
N ARG A 436 10.04 -14.46 -6.09
CA ARG A 436 9.48 -14.18 -7.41
C ARG A 436 8.00 -14.55 -7.56
N LYS A 437 7.55 -15.62 -6.89
CA LYS A 437 6.13 -16.07 -6.87
C LYS A 437 5.13 -15.05 -6.31
N ARG A 438 5.58 -14.06 -5.52
CA ARG A 438 4.76 -12.96 -5.00
C ARG A 438 4.72 -11.74 -5.92
N ILE A 439 5.53 -11.71 -6.97
CA ILE A 439 5.65 -10.58 -7.88
C ILE A 439 4.85 -10.91 -9.13
N VAL A 440 4.01 -9.98 -9.59
CA VAL A 440 3.23 -10.18 -10.81
C VAL A 440 4.05 -9.75 -12.03
N PRO A 441 4.20 -10.61 -13.07
CA PRO A 441 4.96 -10.26 -14.27
C PRO A 441 4.22 -9.25 -15.14
N THR A 442 4.97 -8.49 -15.96
CA THR A 442 4.41 -7.39 -16.75
C THR A 442 4.26 -7.71 -18.23
N GLU A 443 5.33 -8.07 -18.95
CA GLU A 443 5.31 -8.28 -20.40
C GLU A 443 6.16 -9.47 -20.83
N GLU A 444 5.72 -10.23 -21.84
CA GLU A 444 6.61 -11.08 -22.64
C GLU A 444 7.38 -10.17 -23.62
N ASP A 445 8.51 -9.61 -23.19
CA ASP A 445 9.28 -8.62 -23.96
C ASP A 445 10.07 -9.32 -25.08
N THR A 446 9.70 -9.06 -26.33
CA THR A 446 10.30 -9.68 -27.52
C THR A 446 11.25 -8.76 -28.28
N TYR A 447 11.51 -7.54 -27.80
CA TYR A 447 12.28 -6.53 -28.55
C TYR A 447 13.50 -6.02 -27.78
N PHE A 448 13.44 -5.92 -26.45
CA PHE A 448 14.55 -5.48 -25.61
C PHE A 448 15.08 -6.61 -24.72
N ARG A 449 14.37 -7.00 -23.66
CA ARG A 449 14.92 -8.00 -22.71
C ARG A 449 14.82 -9.45 -23.21
N LYS A 450 14.05 -9.69 -24.29
CA LYS A 450 13.86 -11.01 -24.92
C LYS A 450 13.42 -12.11 -23.94
N GLN A 451 12.56 -11.75 -22.98
CA GLN A 451 12.11 -12.62 -21.88
C GLN A 451 10.81 -12.10 -21.26
N LEU A 452 10.16 -12.95 -20.45
CA LEU A 452 9.12 -12.51 -19.53
C LEU A 452 9.71 -11.58 -18.47
N VAL A 453 9.27 -10.33 -18.45
CA VAL A 453 9.66 -9.34 -17.44
C VAL A 453 8.94 -9.68 -16.13
N HIS A 454 9.67 -10.30 -15.21
CA HIS A 454 9.14 -10.79 -13.94
C HIS A 454 10.03 -10.38 -12.76
N GLY A 455 9.61 -9.35 -12.01
CA GLY A 455 10.37 -8.83 -10.87
C GLY A 455 11.34 -7.69 -11.21
N TYR A 456 11.42 -7.29 -12.48
CA TYR A 456 12.13 -6.11 -12.95
C TYR A 456 11.12 -5.03 -13.36
N VAL A 457 11.48 -3.76 -13.18
CA VAL A 457 10.66 -2.65 -13.65
C VAL A 457 10.41 -2.75 -15.15
N HIS A 458 9.17 -2.51 -15.57
CA HIS A 458 8.76 -2.57 -16.97
C HIS A 458 9.40 -1.46 -17.78
N ASP A 459 9.41 -0.23 -17.26
CA ASP A 459 9.98 0.95 -17.90
C ASP A 459 11.46 0.74 -18.23
N PHE A 460 11.79 0.85 -19.52
CA PHE A 460 13.14 0.52 -19.99
C PHE A 460 14.20 1.46 -19.39
N GLY A 461 13.89 2.75 -19.29
CA GLY A 461 14.86 3.72 -18.83
C GLY A 461 15.14 3.59 -17.32
N ALA A 462 14.13 3.29 -16.50
CA ALA A 462 14.34 2.95 -15.10
C ALA A 462 15.13 1.64 -14.95
N ALA A 463 14.84 0.63 -15.77
CA ALA A 463 15.58 -0.64 -15.76
C ALA A 463 17.08 -0.41 -16.09
N LEU A 464 17.36 0.43 -17.09
CA LEU A 464 18.72 0.83 -17.47
C LEU A 464 19.44 1.69 -16.42
N CYS A 465 18.72 2.22 -15.43
CA CYS A 465 19.28 2.92 -14.25
C CYS A 465 19.33 2.02 -13.00
N GLY A 466 19.37 0.69 -13.16
CA GLY A 466 19.42 -0.26 -12.05
C GLY A 466 18.08 -0.50 -11.34
N GLY A 467 16.97 -0.21 -12.01
CA GLY A 467 15.62 -0.42 -11.51
C GLY A 467 15.06 0.73 -10.67
N VAL A 468 15.89 1.71 -10.31
CA VAL A 468 15.50 2.89 -9.52
C VAL A 468 15.29 4.08 -10.45
N GLY A 469 14.11 4.69 -10.41
CA GLY A 469 13.78 5.87 -11.19
C GLY A 469 12.81 6.80 -10.44
N GLY A 470 12.85 8.09 -10.78
CA GLY A 470 11.88 9.06 -10.26
C GLY A 470 10.53 9.00 -10.97
N HIS A 471 10.50 8.43 -12.18
CA HIS A 471 9.31 8.33 -13.03
C HIS A 471 8.63 6.96 -13.00
N ALA A 472 9.36 5.90 -12.61
CA ALA A 472 8.97 4.48 -12.57
C ALA A 472 9.97 3.68 -11.69
N GLY A 473 9.68 2.41 -11.41
CA GLY A 473 10.59 1.52 -10.66
C GLY A 473 10.04 1.03 -9.32
N LEU A 474 9.01 1.70 -8.81
CA LEU A 474 8.39 1.30 -7.55
C LEU A 474 7.46 0.11 -7.76
N PHE A 475 7.49 -0.80 -6.80
CA PHE A 475 6.59 -1.94 -6.68
C PHE A 475 5.79 -1.83 -5.38
N SER A 476 4.53 -2.27 -5.40
CA SER A 476 3.65 -2.25 -4.21
C SER A 476 2.44 -3.18 -4.40
N ASN A 477 1.73 -3.49 -3.31
CA ASN A 477 0.38 -4.02 -3.36
C ASN A 477 -0.67 -2.90 -3.15
N ALA A 478 -1.96 -3.24 -3.29
CA ALA A 478 -3.02 -2.24 -3.18
C ALA A 478 -3.13 -1.63 -1.77
N ASN A 479 -2.87 -2.45 -0.73
CA ASN A 479 -2.94 -2.05 0.67
C ASN A 479 -1.94 -0.95 1.03
N ASP A 480 -0.67 -1.15 0.71
CA ASP A 480 0.38 -0.22 1.09
C ASP A 480 0.32 1.07 0.31
N LEU A 481 -0.04 0.98 -0.98
CA LEU A 481 -0.30 2.17 -1.77
C LEU A 481 -1.49 2.95 -1.21
N ALA A 482 -2.55 2.28 -0.75
CA ALA A 482 -3.69 2.95 -0.14
C ALA A 482 -3.33 3.70 1.16
N LYS A 483 -2.43 3.17 2.00
CA LYS A 483 -1.93 3.88 3.20
C LYS A 483 -1.23 5.19 2.85
N LEU A 484 -0.39 5.19 1.81
CA LEU A 484 0.27 6.42 1.35
C LEU A 484 -0.76 7.43 0.80
N MET A 485 -1.73 6.95 0.02
CA MET A 485 -2.80 7.80 -0.50
C MET A 485 -3.70 8.34 0.62
N GLN A 486 -3.93 7.55 1.67
CA GLN A 486 -4.65 7.97 2.88
C GLN A 486 -3.87 9.06 3.64
N MET A 487 -2.53 8.98 3.70
CA MET A 487 -1.70 10.05 4.27
C MET A 487 -1.89 11.38 3.51
N TYR A 488 -1.98 11.33 2.17
CA TYR A 488 -2.31 12.53 1.38
C TYR A 488 -3.72 13.04 1.65
N LEU A 489 -4.71 12.13 1.72
CA LEU A 489 -6.10 12.48 2.03
C LEU A 489 -6.22 13.17 3.40
N GLN A 490 -5.45 12.71 4.38
CA GLN A 490 -5.39 13.26 5.74
C GLN A 490 -4.46 14.48 5.88
N GLY A 491 -4.15 15.16 4.78
CA GLY A 491 -3.39 16.42 4.83
C GLY A 491 -1.95 16.25 5.32
N GLY A 492 -1.35 15.08 5.13
CA GLY A 492 0.05 14.82 5.46
C GLY A 492 0.26 14.09 6.78
N VAL A 493 -0.82 13.72 7.47
CA VAL A 493 -0.79 13.01 8.75
C VAL A 493 -1.30 11.58 8.58
N TYR A 494 -0.58 10.60 9.11
CA TYR A 494 -1.05 9.22 9.20
C TYR A 494 -0.54 8.60 10.49
N ALA A 495 -1.38 7.84 11.20
CA ALA A 495 -1.01 7.25 12.49
C ALA A 495 -0.46 8.25 13.52
N ARG A 496 -1.08 9.44 13.58
CA ARG A 496 -0.66 10.60 14.40
C ARG A 496 0.71 11.19 14.06
N LYS A 497 1.44 10.62 13.09
CA LYS A 497 2.71 11.17 12.60
C LYS A 497 2.45 12.12 11.45
N LYS A 498 3.03 13.32 11.52
CA LYS A 498 3.06 14.28 10.41
C LYS A 498 4.25 13.97 9.50
N TYR A 499 3.96 13.71 8.23
CA TYR A 499 4.95 13.46 7.18
C TYR A 499 5.16 14.71 6.31
N LEU A 500 4.06 15.44 6.07
CA LEU A 500 4.01 16.62 5.22
C LEU A 500 3.10 17.67 5.86
N GLU A 501 3.33 18.94 5.59
CA GLU A 501 2.42 20.01 5.97
C GLU A 501 1.20 20.06 5.03
N GLU A 502 0.01 20.26 5.61
CA GLU A 502 -1.24 20.31 4.86
C GLU A 502 -1.23 21.40 3.76
N LYS A 503 -0.61 22.55 4.06
CA LYS A 503 -0.43 23.66 3.10
C LYS A 503 0.38 23.23 1.86
N THR A 504 1.32 22.32 2.03
CA THR A 504 2.20 21.83 0.97
C THR A 504 1.46 20.83 0.10
N ILE A 505 0.68 19.92 0.68
CA ILE A 505 -0.23 19.06 -0.08
C ILE A 505 -1.22 19.90 -0.88
N LYS A 506 -1.83 20.93 -0.28
CA LYS A 506 -2.71 21.87 -0.99
C LYS A 506 -1.99 22.60 -2.14
N LYS A 507 -0.73 23.03 -1.95
CA LYS A 507 0.09 23.64 -3.02
C LYS A 507 0.32 22.66 -4.17
N PHE A 508 0.73 21.42 -3.88
CA PHE A 508 1.09 20.43 -4.89
C PHE A 508 -0.11 19.80 -5.61
N THR A 509 -1.26 19.75 -4.96
CA THR A 509 -2.48 19.18 -5.54
C THR A 509 -3.31 20.22 -6.30
N LYS A 510 -3.03 21.53 -6.22
CA LYS A 510 -3.72 22.58 -7.00
C LYS A 510 -3.36 22.56 -8.49
N ARG A 511 -4.24 23.06 -9.37
CA ARG A 511 -3.93 23.32 -10.80
C ARG A 511 -3.23 24.67 -10.98
N PRO A 512 -1.89 24.72 -11.14
CA PRO A 512 -1.19 25.99 -11.35
C PRO A 512 -1.53 26.67 -12.68
N PHE A 513 -1.94 25.90 -13.71
CA PHE A 513 -2.13 26.40 -15.07
C PHE A 513 -3.58 26.23 -15.58
N LYS A 514 -4.58 26.47 -14.71
CA LYS A 514 -6.02 26.35 -15.05
C LYS A 514 -6.41 27.19 -16.26
N ALA A 515 -5.96 28.45 -16.31
CA ALA A 515 -6.23 29.37 -17.43
C ALA A 515 -5.67 28.89 -18.78
N LYS A 516 -4.74 27.92 -18.79
CA LYS A 516 -4.18 27.31 -20.01
C LYS A 516 -4.83 25.96 -20.33
N LYS A 517 -5.98 25.65 -19.71
CA LYS A 517 -6.69 24.36 -19.81
C LYS A 517 -5.81 23.14 -19.50
N ASN A 518 -4.77 23.32 -18.69
CA ASN A 518 -3.96 22.21 -18.20
C ASN A 518 -4.64 21.64 -16.95
N ARG A 519 -4.96 20.35 -16.97
CA ARG A 519 -5.61 19.68 -15.83
C ARG A 519 -4.63 19.31 -14.72
N ARG A 520 -3.33 19.25 -14.99
CA ARG A 520 -2.33 18.72 -14.04
C ARG A 520 -2.20 19.60 -12.82
N ALA A 521 -1.96 18.93 -11.69
CA ALA A 521 -1.34 19.55 -10.54
C ALA A 521 0.19 19.37 -10.60
N LEU A 522 0.90 19.65 -9.51
CA LEU A 522 2.35 19.45 -9.44
C LEU A 522 2.65 17.96 -9.24
N GLY A 523 2.93 17.26 -10.33
CA GLY A 523 3.17 15.81 -10.33
C GLY A 523 1.92 14.94 -10.36
N PHE A 524 0.78 15.42 -9.87
CA PHE A 524 -0.49 14.68 -9.88
C PHE A 524 -1.36 14.92 -11.13
N ASP A 525 -2.14 13.90 -11.47
CA ASP A 525 -3.35 14.01 -12.27
C ASP A 525 -4.47 14.64 -11.47
N ARG A 526 -5.35 15.39 -12.14
CA ARG A 526 -6.69 15.77 -11.66
C ARG A 526 -7.74 15.44 -12.71
N PRO A 527 -9.04 15.49 -12.37
CA PRO A 527 -10.15 15.32 -13.31
C PRO A 527 -9.98 16.09 -14.62
N LEU A 528 -10.54 15.54 -15.69
CA LEU A 528 -10.71 16.25 -16.96
C LEU A 528 -11.70 17.40 -16.77
N TYR A 529 -11.55 18.48 -17.55
CA TYR A 529 -12.49 19.62 -17.51
C TYR A 529 -13.89 19.26 -18.04
N HIS A 530 -13.96 18.27 -18.93
CA HIS A 530 -15.21 17.79 -19.50
C HIS A 530 -15.17 16.27 -19.53
N TYR A 531 -16.26 15.66 -19.06
CA TYR A 531 -16.53 14.25 -19.23
C TYR A 531 -17.44 14.07 -20.45
N GLU A 532 -17.21 13.03 -21.25
CA GLU A 532 -18.07 12.69 -22.40
C GLU A 532 -19.51 12.37 -21.95
N ASN A 533 -19.69 11.95 -20.69
CA ASN A 533 -20.98 11.74 -20.07
C ASN A 533 -21.16 12.71 -18.88
N LYS A 534 -22.04 13.71 -19.04
CA LYS A 534 -22.34 14.72 -18.01
C LYS A 534 -23.12 14.19 -16.80
N ALA A 535 -23.63 12.96 -16.84
CA ALA A 535 -24.37 12.38 -15.72
C ALA A 535 -23.48 12.02 -14.51
N PHE A 536 -22.16 12.14 -14.64
CA PHE A 536 -21.21 11.81 -13.58
C PHE A 536 -19.96 12.69 -13.65
N GLU A 537 -19.72 13.48 -12.60
CA GLU A 537 -18.51 14.30 -12.44
C GLU A 537 -17.75 13.90 -11.17
N ILE A 538 -16.49 13.49 -11.33
CA ILE A 538 -15.59 13.28 -10.19
C ILE A 538 -15.27 14.65 -9.59
N PRO A 539 -15.29 14.82 -8.25
CA PRO A 539 -15.00 16.12 -7.63
C PRO A 539 -13.70 16.74 -8.11
N ASP A 540 -13.74 18.04 -8.42
CA ASP A 540 -12.63 18.74 -9.05
C ASP A 540 -11.37 18.72 -8.20
N GLU A 541 -11.52 18.71 -6.86
CA GLU A 541 -10.42 18.65 -5.89
C GLU A 541 -9.68 17.32 -5.89
N SER A 542 -10.27 16.26 -6.44
CA SER A 542 -9.65 14.93 -6.47
C SER A 542 -8.38 14.90 -7.31
N TYR A 543 -7.46 14.00 -6.96
CA TYR A 543 -6.16 13.88 -7.59
C TYR A 543 -5.58 12.47 -7.47
N GLY A 544 -4.60 12.16 -8.30
CA GLY A 544 -3.96 10.84 -8.28
C GLY A 544 -2.96 10.66 -9.41
N HIS A 545 -2.76 9.41 -9.85
CA HIS A 545 -1.99 9.10 -11.04
C HIS A 545 -2.35 7.70 -11.58
N THR A 546 -2.20 7.52 -12.90
CA THR A 546 -2.29 6.19 -13.53
C THR A 546 -0.91 5.64 -13.87
N GLY A 547 -0.73 4.32 -13.84
CA GLY A 547 0.48 3.66 -14.31
C GLY A 547 0.29 2.91 -15.63
N PHE A 548 1.37 2.83 -16.41
CA PHE A 548 1.37 2.21 -17.74
C PHE A 548 1.02 0.71 -17.72
N THR A 549 1.37 0.02 -16.64
CA THR A 549 1.07 -1.41 -16.39
C THR A 549 -0.41 -1.70 -16.16
N GLY A 550 -1.26 -0.67 -16.03
CA GLY A 550 -2.71 -0.80 -15.83
C GLY A 550 -3.20 -0.29 -14.48
N THR A 551 -2.30 0.29 -13.68
CA THR A 551 -2.58 0.72 -12.31
C THR A 551 -3.22 2.11 -12.24
N ILE A 552 -3.91 2.40 -11.14
CA ILE A 552 -4.38 3.74 -10.74
C ILE A 552 -4.40 3.84 -9.21
N ALA A 553 -4.01 5.00 -8.70
CA ALA A 553 -4.24 5.41 -7.32
C ALA A 553 -4.84 6.82 -7.33
N TRP A 554 -5.94 7.00 -6.60
CA TRP A 554 -6.73 8.21 -6.62
C TRP A 554 -7.23 8.57 -5.22
N VAL A 555 -7.22 9.85 -4.91
CA VAL A 555 -7.71 10.45 -3.67
C VAL A 555 -8.78 11.47 -4.04
N ASP A 556 -9.91 11.42 -3.36
CA ASP A 556 -10.90 12.48 -3.39
C ASP A 556 -11.11 13.03 -1.97
N PRO A 557 -10.59 14.25 -1.69
CA PRO A 557 -10.79 14.91 -0.40
C PRO A 557 -12.26 15.20 -0.07
N LYS A 558 -13.10 15.46 -1.07
CA LYS A 558 -14.50 15.85 -0.85
C LYS A 558 -15.32 14.67 -0.34
N SER A 559 -15.23 13.52 -1.02
CA SER A 559 -15.91 12.29 -0.59
C SER A 559 -15.09 11.44 0.39
N LYS A 560 -13.92 11.92 0.83
CA LYS A 560 -12.97 11.20 1.70
C LYS A 560 -12.65 9.79 1.20
N LEU A 561 -12.44 9.67 -0.11
CA LEU A 561 -12.30 8.41 -0.82
C LEU A 561 -10.84 8.17 -1.23
N VAL A 562 -10.38 6.93 -1.03
CA VAL A 562 -9.16 6.39 -1.65
C VAL A 562 -9.56 5.24 -2.57
N TYR A 563 -9.11 5.29 -3.82
CA TYR A 563 -9.33 4.25 -4.83
C TYR A 563 -8.00 3.78 -5.41
N VAL A 564 -7.70 2.48 -5.24
CA VAL A 564 -6.52 1.82 -5.79
C VAL A 564 -6.96 0.63 -6.64
N PHE A 565 -6.44 0.55 -7.86
CA PHE A 565 -6.62 -0.60 -8.74
C PHE A 565 -5.27 -0.94 -9.36
N LEU A 566 -4.79 -2.16 -9.15
CA LEU A 566 -3.51 -2.65 -9.66
C LEU A 566 -3.75 -3.81 -10.61
N SER A 567 -3.14 -3.78 -11.79
CA SER A 567 -3.17 -4.90 -12.73
C SER A 567 -1.87 -4.96 -13.53
N ASN A 568 -1.70 -6.04 -14.29
CA ASN A 568 -0.63 -6.22 -15.27
C ASN A 568 -1.24 -6.31 -16.68
N ARG A 569 -2.04 -5.30 -17.06
CA ARG A 569 -2.80 -5.29 -18.33
C ARG A 569 -1.93 -5.44 -19.57
N ILE A 570 -0.66 -5.06 -19.47
CA ILE A 570 0.32 -5.18 -20.55
C ILE A 570 0.88 -6.60 -20.71
N HIS A 571 0.43 -7.58 -19.92
CA HIS A 571 0.76 -8.97 -20.17
C HIS A 571 -0.22 -9.57 -21.21
N PRO A 572 0.28 -10.28 -22.24
CA PRO A 572 1.69 -10.51 -22.56
C PRO A 572 2.34 -9.39 -23.38
N SER A 573 1.59 -8.41 -23.91
CA SER A 573 2.15 -7.35 -24.75
C SER A 573 1.67 -5.95 -24.36
N ILE A 574 2.57 -4.95 -24.43
CA ILE A 574 2.24 -3.52 -24.27
C ILE A 574 1.15 -3.01 -25.23
N LYS A 575 0.90 -3.72 -26.33
CA LYS A 575 -0.16 -3.39 -27.29
C LYS A 575 -1.56 -3.62 -26.73
N ASN A 576 -1.71 -4.32 -25.60
CA ASN A 576 -3.02 -4.55 -24.99
C ASN A 576 -3.61 -3.27 -24.41
N ARG A 577 -4.63 -2.72 -25.09
CA ARG A 577 -5.35 -1.52 -24.70
C ARG A 577 -6.73 -1.78 -24.11
N LYS A 578 -7.19 -3.03 -24.08
CA LYS A 578 -8.56 -3.41 -23.69
C LYS A 578 -8.98 -2.87 -22.32
N LEU A 579 -8.08 -2.82 -21.33
CA LEU A 579 -8.40 -2.21 -20.02
C LEU A 579 -8.87 -0.74 -20.15
N ILE A 580 -8.23 0.02 -21.04
CA ILE A 580 -8.55 1.41 -21.32
C ILE A 580 -9.82 1.47 -22.15
N ASP A 581 -9.88 0.73 -23.26
CA ASP A 581 -10.97 0.80 -24.23
C ASP A 581 -12.31 0.36 -23.60
N MET A 582 -12.27 -0.61 -22.67
CA MET A 582 -13.44 -1.07 -21.91
C MET A 582 -13.81 -0.16 -20.73
N ASN A 583 -12.99 0.87 -20.44
CA ASN A 583 -13.15 1.79 -19.32
C ASN A 583 -13.26 1.12 -17.94
N ILE A 584 -12.60 -0.02 -17.73
CA ILE A 584 -12.79 -0.87 -16.53
C ILE A 584 -12.58 -0.08 -15.23
N ARG A 585 -11.45 0.63 -15.13
CA ARG A 585 -11.11 1.44 -13.94
C ARG A 585 -12.15 2.54 -13.71
N SER A 586 -12.52 3.27 -14.76
CA SER A 586 -13.48 4.37 -14.66
C SER A 586 -14.89 3.89 -14.35
N LYS A 587 -15.30 2.71 -14.85
CA LYS A 587 -16.58 2.09 -14.53
C LYS A 587 -16.66 1.72 -13.05
N ILE A 588 -15.63 1.05 -12.52
CA ILE A 588 -15.55 0.74 -11.09
C ILE A 588 -15.59 2.03 -10.26
N HIS A 589 -14.72 2.99 -10.60
CA HIS A 589 -14.66 4.26 -9.89
C HIS A 589 -16.01 4.98 -9.89
N ARG A 590 -16.70 5.04 -11.05
CA ARG A 590 -18.04 5.61 -11.18
C ARG A 590 -19.07 4.90 -10.29
N LEU A 591 -19.10 3.56 -10.29
CA LEU A 591 -20.03 2.80 -9.44
C LEU A 591 -19.87 3.13 -7.96
N VAL A 592 -18.64 3.36 -7.50
CA VAL A 592 -18.36 3.74 -6.11
C VAL A 592 -19.04 5.08 -5.78
N TYR A 593 -18.93 6.07 -6.65
CA TYR A 593 -19.61 7.35 -6.44
C TYR A 593 -21.13 7.28 -6.58
N GLU A 594 -21.65 6.54 -7.56
CA GLU A 594 -23.10 6.35 -7.70
C GLU A 594 -23.69 5.74 -6.42
N ALA A 595 -22.97 4.79 -5.81
CA ALA A 595 -23.36 4.19 -4.53
C ALA A 595 -23.26 5.15 -3.33
N MET A 596 -22.50 6.25 -3.43
CA MET A 596 -22.47 7.29 -2.39
C MET A 596 -23.60 8.30 -2.52
N ILE A 597 -24.16 8.51 -3.73
CA ILE A 597 -25.23 9.50 -3.99
C ILE A 597 -26.62 8.91 -3.69
N GLN A 598 -26.84 7.63 -3.99
CA GLN A 598 -28.12 6.95 -3.75
C GLN A 598 -28.61 6.99 -2.27
N PRO A 599 -27.74 6.95 -1.24
CA PRO A 599 -28.15 7.14 0.16
C PRO A 599 -28.79 8.50 0.46
N GLU A 600 -28.31 9.60 -0.16
CA GLU A 600 -28.74 10.98 0.14
C GLU A 600 -30.10 11.33 -0.48
N ALA A 601 -30.36 10.89 -1.72
CA ALA A 601 -31.62 11.17 -2.42
C ALA A 601 -32.84 10.52 -1.74
N GLU A 602 -32.66 9.33 -1.17
CA GLU A 602 -33.71 8.66 -0.40
C GLU A 602 -34.00 9.35 0.94
N HIS A 603 -32.99 9.96 1.58
CA HIS A 603 -33.16 10.63 2.87
C HIS A 603 -33.95 11.95 2.73
N LEU A 604 -33.82 12.63 1.59
CA LEU A 604 -34.60 13.82 1.25
C LEU A 604 -36.04 13.48 0.82
N ALA A 605 -36.22 12.39 0.05
CA ALA A 605 -37.56 11.93 -0.34
C ALA A 605 -38.42 11.48 0.86
N ASP A 606 -37.82 10.84 1.86
CA ASP A 606 -38.52 10.38 3.07
C ASP A 606 -38.93 11.55 4.00
N LYS A 607 -38.19 12.66 3.98
CA LYS A 607 -38.58 13.92 4.67
C LYS A 607 -39.70 14.67 3.95
N SER A 608 -39.79 14.55 2.61
CA SER A 608 -40.87 15.16 1.83
C SER A 608 -42.21 14.41 1.90
N LYS A 609 -42.20 13.13 2.31
CA LYS A 609 -43.41 12.32 2.53
C LYS A 609 -43.92 12.34 3.99
N LYS A 610 -43.21 13.04 4.89
CA LYS A 610 -43.60 13.25 6.30
C LYS A 610 -44.00 14.70 6.60
N LYS A 611 -44.18 15.51 5.56
CA LYS A 611 -44.95 16.75 5.58
C LYS A 611 -46.17 16.52 4.70
#